data_AF-A0A9D6JYB5-F1
#
_entry.id   AF-A0A9D6JYB5-F1
#
_cell.length_a   1.000
_cell.length_b   1.000
_cell.length_c   1.000
_cell.angle_alpha   90.00
_cell.angle_beta   90.00
_cell.angle_gamma   90.00
#
_symmetry.space_group_name_H-M   'P 1'
#
loop_
_entity.id
_entity.type
_entity.pdbx_description
1 polymer ?
#
loop_
_entity_poly.entity_id
_entity_poly.type
_entity_poly.pdbx_seq_one_letter_code
_entity_poly.pdbx_strand_id
1 'polypeptide(L)'
;EAWGWWQARKEPRLWPSLIYLPILYLSMTLVFTFPSMRGSMLHSTTALLPILFASVPAGVASFVRWVARLRRTWEISTAERFFSVGFVALAVFFSLLLYSQGVFWQTAEDPIAPLWNERSLFYREASLRLGVEDQDPVVMIVDPPAWYYFIQRPAIVIPADDPPVLFEVARRYGAEYLILEVDHPSALDGLYRGEEHLPGLTLLDTLEDPLGNPVFIYRITISA
;
A
#
# COMPACT_ATOMS: atom_id res chain seq x y z
N GLU A 1 -13.07 -21.72 5.48
CA GLU A 1 -11.90 -21.71 4.58
C GLU A 1 -11.14 -23.04 4.52
N ALA A 2 -10.89 -23.74 5.64
CA ALA A 2 -10.12 -25.01 5.67
C ALA A 2 -10.62 -26.13 4.72
N TRP A 3 -11.91 -26.21 4.41
CA TRP A 3 -12.47 -27.31 3.60
C TRP A 3 -12.29 -27.14 2.08
N GLY A 4 -12.20 -25.89 1.59
CA GLY A 4 -11.87 -25.60 0.19
C GLY A 4 -10.41 -25.91 -0.12
N TRP A 5 -9.52 -25.54 0.81
CA TRP A 5 -8.09 -25.88 0.79
C TRP A 5 -7.84 -27.40 0.77
N TRP A 6 -8.64 -28.18 1.51
CA TRP A 6 -8.55 -29.65 1.51
C TRP A 6 -8.98 -30.32 0.20
N GLN A 7 -9.85 -29.68 -0.58
CA GLN A 7 -10.17 -30.14 -1.93
C GLN A 7 -9.13 -29.68 -2.94
N ALA A 8 -8.60 -28.46 -2.78
CA ALA A 8 -7.56 -27.88 -3.63
C ALA A 8 -6.29 -28.74 -3.71
N ARG A 9 -5.94 -29.48 -2.64
CA ARG A 9 -4.79 -30.42 -2.67
C ARG A 9 -4.89 -31.50 -3.75
N LYS A 10 -6.10 -31.80 -4.23
CA LYS A 10 -6.34 -32.80 -5.28
C LYS A 10 -6.21 -32.23 -6.69
N GLU A 11 -6.14 -30.91 -6.84
CA GLU A 11 -6.03 -30.22 -8.12
C GLU A 11 -4.59 -29.74 -8.32
N PRO A 12 -3.78 -30.39 -9.19
CA PRO A 12 -2.38 -30.06 -9.40
C PRO A 12 -2.14 -28.59 -9.78
N ARG A 13 -3.11 -27.96 -10.45
CA ARG A 13 -3.04 -26.55 -10.85
C ARG A 13 -2.97 -25.57 -9.68
N LEU A 14 -3.41 -25.98 -8.48
CA LEU A 14 -3.43 -25.14 -7.28
C LEU A 14 -2.16 -25.32 -6.41
N TRP A 15 -1.31 -26.28 -6.73
CA TRP A 15 -0.09 -26.58 -5.96
C TRP A 15 0.86 -25.39 -5.80
N PRO A 16 1.12 -24.57 -6.84
CA PRO A 16 1.97 -23.40 -6.68
C PRO A 16 1.48 -22.48 -5.55
N SER A 17 0.17 -22.25 -5.46
CA SER A 17 -0.44 -21.41 -4.42
C SER A 17 -0.38 -22.07 -3.03
N LEU A 18 -0.61 -23.38 -2.98
CA LEU A 18 -0.55 -24.17 -1.74
C LEU A 18 0.87 -24.26 -1.17
N ILE A 19 1.89 -24.21 -2.02
CA ILE A 19 3.31 -24.19 -1.63
C ILE A 19 3.77 -22.76 -1.33
N TYR A 20 3.30 -21.79 -2.11
CA TYR A 20 3.64 -20.38 -1.92
C TYR A 20 3.25 -19.86 -0.54
N LEU A 21 2.03 -20.13 -0.06
CA LEU A 21 1.57 -19.64 1.23
C LEU A 21 2.47 -20.07 2.41
N PRO A 22 2.81 -21.36 2.61
CA PRO A 22 3.70 -21.77 3.71
C PRO A 22 5.13 -21.29 3.51
N ILE A 23 5.66 -21.24 2.28
CA ILE A 23 6.98 -20.66 2.02
C ILE A 23 7.01 -19.17 2.39
N LEU A 24 5.97 -18.42 1.99
CA LEU A 24 5.82 -17.01 2.32
C LEU A 24 5.75 -16.84 3.84
N TYR A 25 4.90 -17.61 4.52
CA TYR A 25 4.77 -17.57 5.97
C TYR A 25 6.10 -17.87 6.67
N LEU A 26 6.80 -18.93 6.29
CA LEU A 26 8.09 -19.30 6.87
C LEU A 26 9.16 -18.26 6.56
N SER A 27 9.19 -17.68 5.36
CA SER A 27 10.14 -16.64 5.00
C SER A 27 9.91 -15.38 5.84
N MET A 28 8.66 -14.95 5.99
CA MET A 28 8.30 -13.80 6.83
C MET A 28 8.51 -14.08 8.33
N THR A 29 8.44 -15.34 8.76
CA THR A 29 8.65 -15.71 10.17
C THR A 29 10.12 -15.94 10.52
N LEU A 30 10.92 -16.50 9.60
CA LEU A 30 12.29 -16.98 9.89
C LEU A 30 13.38 -16.12 9.27
N VAL A 31 13.13 -15.50 8.12
CA VAL A 31 14.11 -14.68 7.38
C VAL A 31 13.88 -13.20 7.65
N PHE A 32 12.62 -12.76 7.63
CA PHE A 32 12.22 -11.36 7.81
C PHE A 32 11.45 -11.15 9.13
N THR A 33 12.09 -11.48 10.25
CA THR A 33 11.47 -11.51 11.59
C THR A 33 10.94 -10.16 12.08
N PHE A 34 11.41 -9.05 11.50
CA PHE A 34 10.95 -7.71 11.88
C PHE A 34 9.78 -7.27 10.99
N PRO A 35 8.61 -6.95 11.58
CA PRO A 35 7.46 -6.50 10.81
C PRO A 35 7.76 -5.16 10.16
N SER A 36 7.48 -5.01 8.87
CA SER A 36 7.49 -3.70 8.23
C SER A 36 6.22 -2.92 8.63
N MET A 37 6.31 -1.60 8.74
CA MET A 37 5.18 -0.73 9.12
C MET A 37 3.93 -0.92 8.23
N ARG A 38 4.11 -1.40 6.99
CA ARG A 38 3.02 -1.63 6.02
C ARG A 38 2.64 -3.11 5.83
N GLY A 39 3.19 -4.03 6.63
CA GLY A 39 2.81 -5.45 6.63
C GLY A 39 3.22 -6.23 5.36
N SER A 40 4.52 -6.47 5.18
CA SER A 40 5.10 -7.21 4.04
C SER A 40 4.42 -8.56 3.73
N MET A 41 3.99 -9.29 4.76
CA MET A 41 3.23 -10.54 4.60
C MET A 41 1.89 -10.30 3.91
N LEU A 42 1.08 -9.33 4.37
CA LEU A 42 -0.22 -9.02 3.78
C LEU A 42 -0.07 -8.55 2.33
N HIS A 43 0.92 -7.69 2.07
CA HIS A 43 1.21 -7.26 0.71
C HIS A 43 1.57 -8.44 -0.20
N SER A 44 2.41 -9.37 0.28
CA SER A 44 2.79 -10.57 -0.48
C SER A 44 1.62 -11.53 -0.69
N THR A 45 0.70 -11.65 0.28
CA THR A 45 -0.49 -12.50 0.13
C THR A 45 -1.45 -12.04 -0.97
N THR A 46 -1.33 -10.80 -1.47
CA THR A 46 -2.14 -10.33 -2.61
C THR A 46 -1.94 -11.16 -3.87
N ALA A 47 -0.76 -11.77 -4.04
CA ALA A 47 -0.46 -12.69 -5.14
C ALA A 47 -1.38 -13.94 -5.14
N LEU A 48 -1.99 -14.28 -4.00
CA LEU A 48 -2.91 -15.42 -3.87
C LEU A 48 -4.36 -15.06 -4.23
N LEU A 49 -4.71 -13.77 -4.33
CA LEU A 49 -6.09 -13.31 -4.53
C LEU A 49 -6.79 -13.96 -5.73
N PRO A 50 -6.16 -14.09 -6.93
CA PRO A 50 -6.83 -14.71 -8.07
C PRO A 50 -7.28 -16.16 -7.79
N ILE A 51 -6.43 -16.94 -7.13
CA ILE A 51 -6.73 -18.32 -6.76
C ILE A 51 -7.79 -18.38 -5.65
N LEU A 52 -7.69 -17.50 -4.66
CA LEU A 52 -8.67 -17.43 -3.57
C LEU A 52 -10.06 -17.09 -4.13
N PHE A 53 -10.16 -16.10 -5.01
CA PHE A 53 -11.41 -15.72 -5.66
C PHE A 53 -11.96 -16.83 -6.56
N ALA A 54 -11.13 -17.48 -7.37
CA ALA A 54 -11.55 -18.62 -8.18
C ALA A 54 -12.07 -19.79 -7.33
N SER A 55 -11.59 -19.93 -6.10
CA SER A 55 -11.99 -20.99 -5.16
C SER A 55 -13.28 -20.69 -4.40
N VAL A 56 -13.78 -19.44 -4.41
CA VAL A 56 -14.97 -19.03 -3.63
C VAL A 56 -16.21 -19.88 -3.94
N PRO A 57 -16.64 -20.08 -5.20
CA PRO A 57 -17.89 -20.81 -5.47
C PRO A 57 -17.83 -22.27 -4.99
N ALA A 58 -16.71 -22.94 -5.24
CA ALA A 58 -16.47 -24.32 -4.77
C ALA A 58 -16.40 -24.39 -3.24
N GLY A 59 -15.83 -23.36 -2.61
CA GLY A 59 -15.78 -23.20 -1.16
C GLY A 59 -17.16 -23.06 -0.53
N VAL A 60 -18.01 -22.18 -1.09
CA VAL A 60 -19.40 -21.97 -0.63
C VAL A 60 -20.21 -23.26 -0.75
N ALA A 61 -20.19 -23.92 -1.91
CA ALA A 61 -20.92 -25.17 -2.11
C ALA A 61 -20.46 -26.28 -1.13
N SER A 62 -19.14 -26.42 -0.96
CA SER A 62 -18.57 -27.40 -0.03
C SER A 62 -18.93 -27.12 1.42
N PHE A 63 -18.94 -25.84 1.81
CA PHE A 63 -19.33 -25.40 3.15
C PHE A 63 -20.81 -25.67 3.42
N VAL A 64 -21.70 -25.33 2.49
CA VAL A 64 -23.15 -25.58 2.61
C VAL A 64 -23.43 -27.08 2.76
N ARG A 65 -22.80 -27.94 1.94
CA ARG A 65 -22.93 -29.40 2.08
C ARG A 65 -22.44 -29.92 3.41
N TRP A 66 -21.37 -29.35 3.97
CA TRP A 66 -20.89 -29.71 5.29
C TRP A 66 -21.90 -29.31 6.38
N VAL A 67 -22.44 -28.09 6.33
CA VAL A 67 -23.47 -27.62 7.27
C VAL A 67 -24.76 -28.43 7.13
N ALA A 68 -25.17 -28.81 5.93
CA ALA A 68 -26.36 -29.64 5.70
C ALA A 68 -26.27 -31.03 6.37
N ARG A 69 -25.05 -31.55 6.58
CA ARG A 69 -24.86 -32.78 7.39
C ARG A 69 -25.16 -32.57 8.87
N LEU A 70 -24.88 -31.36 9.38
CA LEU A 70 -25.15 -30.96 10.76
C LEU A 70 -26.60 -30.53 10.96
N ARG A 71 -27.20 -29.89 9.93
CA ARG A 71 -28.59 -29.44 9.90
C ARG A 71 -29.34 -30.15 8.79
N ARG A 72 -29.83 -31.36 9.11
CA ARG A 72 -30.55 -32.25 8.17
C ARG A 72 -31.84 -31.65 7.58
N THR A 73 -32.33 -30.54 8.12
CA THR A 73 -33.50 -29.82 7.59
C THR A 73 -33.17 -28.92 6.39
N TRP A 74 -31.89 -28.73 6.06
CA TRP A 74 -31.49 -27.91 4.92
C TRP A 74 -31.64 -28.67 3.61
N GLU A 75 -32.38 -28.07 2.67
CA GLU A 75 -32.34 -28.46 1.27
C GLU A 75 -31.09 -27.82 0.64
N ILE A 76 -30.19 -28.66 0.12
CA ILE A 76 -28.84 -28.25 -0.29
C ILE A 76 -28.89 -27.23 -1.43
N SER A 77 -29.74 -27.44 -2.43
CA SER A 77 -29.78 -26.60 -3.63
C SER A 77 -30.23 -25.17 -3.31
N THR A 78 -31.25 -25.05 -2.46
CA THR A 78 -31.79 -23.77 -1.97
C THR A 78 -30.77 -23.06 -1.10
N ALA A 79 -30.10 -23.78 -0.19
CA ALA A 79 -29.07 -23.20 0.66
C ALA A 79 -27.85 -22.74 -0.16
N GLU A 80 -27.35 -23.56 -1.09
CA GLU A 80 -26.22 -23.20 -1.97
C GLU A 80 -26.55 -21.94 -2.78
N ARG A 81 -27.75 -21.85 -3.36
CA ARG A 81 -28.19 -20.66 -4.10
C ARG A 81 -28.30 -19.43 -3.20
N PHE A 82 -28.94 -19.56 -2.04
CA PHE A 82 -29.12 -18.44 -1.10
C PHE A 82 -27.78 -17.86 -0.65
N PHE A 83 -26.84 -18.70 -0.21
CA PHE A 83 -25.53 -18.23 0.24
C PHE A 83 -24.66 -17.70 -0.91
N SER A 84 -24.75 -18.29 -2.11
CA SER A 84 -23.99 -17.78 -3.26
C SER A 84 -24.49 -16.40 -3.70
N VAL A 85 -25.81 -16.22 -3.81
CA VAL A 85 -26.42 -14.93 -4.14
C VAL A 85 -26.14 -13.91 -3.03
N GLY A 86 -26.28 -14.31 -1.77
CA GLY A 86 -25.98 -13.47 -0.62
C GLY A 86 -24.52 -13.01 -0.60
N PHE A 87 -23.57 -13.89 -0.91
CA PHE A 87 -22.15 -13.55 -0.98
C PHE A 87 -21.86 -12.54 -2.09
N VAL A 88 -22.42 -12.74 -3.29
CA VAL A 88 -22.28 -11.79 -4.41
C VAL A 88 -22.93 -10.45 -4.07
N ALA A 89 -24.13 -10.46 -3.50
CA ALA A 89 -24.83 -9.23 -3.09
C ALA A 89 -24.04 -8.47 -2.03
N LEU A 90 -23.45 -9.17 -1.06
CA LEU A 90 -22.61 -8.56 -0.04
C LEU A 90 -21.31 -7.99 -0.62
N ALA A 91 -20.67 -8.70 -1.56
CA ALA A 91 -19.51 -8.21 -2.28
C ALA A 91 -19.84 -6.93 -3.06
N VAL A 92 -20.94 -6.92 -3.84
CA VAL A 92 -21.40 -5.73 -4.57
C VAL A 92 -21.74 -4.59 -3.61
N PHE A 93 -22.45 -4.87 -2.51
CA PHE A 93 -22.79 -3.89 -1.50
C PHE A 93 -21.55 -3.23 -0.91
N PHE A 94 -20.57 -4.02 -0.44
CA PHE A 94 -19.32 -3.46 0.10
C PHE A 94 -18.48 -2.76 -0.96
N SER A 95 -18.42 -3.27 -2.19
CA SER A 95 -17.73 -2.58 -3.29
C SER A 95 -18.35 -1.22 -3.57
N LEU A 96 -19.68 -1.13 -3.65
CA LEU A 96 -20.38 0.13 -3.85
C LEU A 96 -20.23 1.06 -2.66
N LEU A 97 -20.33 0.55 -1.43
CA LEU A 97 -20.14 1.31 -0.20
C LEU A 97 -18.74 1.94 -0.16
N LEU A 98 -17.69 1.13 -0.33
CA LEU A 98 -16.30 1.61 -0.34
C LEU A 98 -16.03 2.58 -1.49
N TYR A 99 -16.54 2.29 -2.70
CA TYR A 99 -16.43 3.20 -3.83
C TYR A 99 -17.11 4.54 -3.55
N SER A 100 -18.30 4.51 -2.98
CA SER A 100 -19.08 5.71 -2.70
C SER A 100 -18.51 6.54 -1.55
N GLN A 101 -17.94 5.90 -0.52
CA GLN A 101 -17.17 6.58 0.52
C GLN A 101 -16.02 7.36 -0.10
N GLY A 102 -15.33 6.75 -1.06
CA GLY A 102 -14.30 7.46 -1.78
C GLY A 102 -14.86 8.62 -2.62
N VAL A 103 -15.81 8.35 -3.50
CA VAL A 103 -16.15 9.29 -4.58
C VAL A 103 -17.13 10.39 -4.15
N PHE A 104 -18.09 10.08 -3.27
CA PHE A 104 -19.21 10.98 -2.96
C PHE A 104 -19.20 11.51 -1.52
N TRP A 105 -18.66 10.75 -0.57
CA TRP A 105 -18.68 11.08 0.86
C TRP A 105 -17.32 11.53 1.39
N GLN A 106 -16.60 12.33 0.61
CA GLN A 106 -15.33 12.94 1.04
C GLN A 106 -15.58 13.86 2.24
N THR A 107 -15.29 13.35 3.44
CA THR A 107 -15.04 14.16 4.64
C THR A 107 -13.56 14.55 4.62
N ALA A 108 -13.26 15.83 4.89
CA ALA A 108 -11.91 16.40 4.79
C ALA A 108 -10.86 15.73 5.70
N GLU A 109 -11.25 14.79 6.57
CA GLU A 109 -10.39 14.10 7.54
C GLU A 109 -10.18 12.60 7.25
N ASP A 110 -10.78 12.02 6.20
CA ASP A 110 -10.78 10.56 6.02
C ASP A 110 -9.60 10.02 5.18
N PRO A 111 -8.75 9.12 5.72
CA PRO A 111 -7.60 8.55 5.01
C PRO A 111 -7.98 7.50 3.93
N ILE A 112 -9.26 7.17 3.75
CA ILE A 112 -9.78 6.20 2.76
C ILE A 112 -10.39 6.91 1.54
N ALA A 113 -9.99 8.16 1.27
CA ALA A 113 -10.42 8.85 0.06
C ALA A 113 -9.82 8.20 -1.21
N PRO A 114 -10.49 8.22 -2.37
CA PRO A 114 -10.01 7.65 -3.63
C PRO A 114 -9.09 8.67 -4.31
N LEU A 115 -8.24 9.30 -3.51
CA LEU A 115 -7.27 10.31 -3.90
C LEU A 115 -5.89 9.68 -4.10
N TRP A 116 -5.84 8.34 -4.12
CA TRP A 116 -4.68 7.52 -4.50
C TRP A 116 -4.02 7.94 -5.82
N ASN A 117 -4.76 8.66 -6.69
CA ASN A 117 -4.23 9.19 -7.95
C ASN A 117 -4.02 10.72 -7.96
N GLU A 118 -4.51 11.44 -6.94
CA GLU A 118 -4.43 12.90 -6.87
C GLU A 118 -3.31 13.38 -5.95
N ARG A 119 -2.98 12.65 -4.88
CA ARG A 119 -1.91 13.05 -3.94
C ARG A 119 -0.59 13.37 -4.64
N SER A 120 -0.25 12.66 -5.70
CA SER A 120 1.02 12.85 -6.42
C SER A 120 0.99 13.97 -7.48
N LEU A 121 -0.14 14.67 -7.67
CA LEU A 121 -0.25 15.72 -8.70
C LEU A 121 0.67 16.92 -8.41
N PHE A 122 0.99 17.19 -7.14
CA PHE A 122 1.90 18.28 -6.78
C PHE A 122 3.33 18.03 -7.28
N TYR A 123 3.73 16.79 -7.64
CA TYR A 123 5.10 16.51 -8.11
C TYR A 123 5.48 17.32 -9.35
N ARG A 124 4.51 17.65 -10.22
CA ARG A 124 4.77 18.52 -11.38
C ARG A 124 5.11 19.94 -10.95
N GLU A 125 4.43 20.46 -9.93
CA GLU A 125 4.79 21.77 -9.38
C GLU A 125 6.16 21.71 -8.69
N ALA A 126 6.39 20.70 -7.85
CA ALA A 126 7.68 20.50 -7.20
C ALA A 126 8.84 20.40 -8.20
N SER A 127 8.67 19.68 -9.32
CA SER A 127 9.71 19.58 -10.35
C SER A 127 10.04 20.91 -11.02
N LEU A 128 9.03 21.77 -11.22
CA LEU A 128 9.22 23.12 -11.77
C LEU A 128 9.97 24.02 -10.78
N ARG A 129 9.62 23.96 -9.48
CA ARG A 129 10.32 24.71 -8.43
C ARG A 129 11.79 24.31 -8.29
N LEU A 130 12.06 23.03 -8.45
CA LEU A 130 13.40 22.45 -8.34
C LEU A 130 14.23 22.59 -9.63
N GLY A 131 13.64 23.06 -10.75
CA GLY A 131 14.34 23.18 -12.03
C GLY A 131 14.82 21.83 -12.57
N VAL A 132 14.05 20.76 -12.32
CA VAL A 132 14.44 19.37 -12.64
C VAL A 132 14.61 19.16 -14.15
N GLU A 133 13.91 19.93 -14.97
CA GLU A 133 14.06 19.88 -16.44
C GLU A 133 15.48 20.25 -16.90
N ASP A 134 16.16 21.14 -16.17
CA ASP A 134 17.47 21.68 -16.55
C ASP A 134 18.65 20.96 -15.87
N GLN A 135 18.47 20.57 -14.59
CA GLN A 135 19.60 20.16 -13.72
C GLN A 135 19.57 18.68 -13.29
N ASP A 136 18.46 17.97 -13.55
CA ASP A 136 18.23 16.56 -13.16
C ASP A 136 18.77 16.18 -11.75
N PRO A 137 18.39 16.93 -10.69
CA PRO A 137 18.88 16.66 -9.35
C PRO A 137 18.25 15.38 -8.78
N VAL A 138 19.00 14.65 -7.97
CA VAL A 138 18.46 13.48 -7.27
C VAL A 138 17.61 13.95 -6.07
N VAL A 139 16.35 13.52 -6.04
CA VAL A 139 15.38 13.91 -5.01
C VAL A 139 15.03 12.70 -4.13
N MET A 140 14.98 12.91 -2.81
CA MET A 140 14.45 11.96 -1.83
C MET A 140 12.96 12.21 -1.58
N ILE A 141 12.12 11.20 -1.83
CA ILE A 141 10.66 11.31 -1.69
C ILE A 141 10.04 10.03 -1.14
N VAL A 142 8.77 10.06 -0.72
CA VAL A 142 8.09 8.87 -0.20
C VAL A 142 7.73 7.85 -1.30
N ASP A 143 7.39 8.31 -2.51
CA ASP A 143 6.95 7.47 -3.64
C ASP A 143 7.76 7.71 -4.93
N PRO A 144 9.01 7.19 -5.03
CA PRO A 144 9.82 7.26 -6.25
C PRO A 144 9.13 6.74 -7.53
N PRO A 145 8.35 5.63 -7.49
CA PRO A 145 7.55 5.20 -8.63
C PRO A 145 6.58 6.28 -9.15
N ALA A 146 5.85 6.96 -8.27
CA ALA A 146 4.95 8.04 -8.67
C ALA A 146 5.70 9.23 -9.29
N TRP A 147 6.82 9.65 -8.71
CA TRP A 147 7.67 10.68 -9.31
C TRP A 147 8.17 10.30 -10.70
N TYR A 148 8.67 9.08 -10.87
CA TYR A 148 9.10 8.60 -12.18
C TYR A 148 7.93 8.60 -13.18
N TYR A 149 6.74 8.19 -12.76
CA TYR A 149 5.54 8.20 -13.60
C TYR A 149 5.21 9.61 -14.12
N PHE A 150 5.22 10.64 -13.26
CA PHE A 150 4.83 12.01 -13.64
C PHE A 150 5.96 12.84 -14.28
N ILE A 151 7.20 12.66 -13.81
CA ILE A 151 8.33 13.55 -14.10
C ILE A 151 9.36 12.88 -15.02
N GLN A 152 9.32 11.55 -15.14
CA GLN A 152 10.25 10.77 -15.98
C GLN A 152 11.72 11.01 -15.58
N ARG A 153 11.96 11.14 -14.27
CA ARG A 153 13.28 11.29 -13.65
C ARG A 153 13.44 10.34 -12.48
N PRO A 154 14.67 9.86 -12.19
CA PRO A 154 14.90 9.02 -11.04
C PRO A 154 14.72 9.81 -9.73
N ALA A 155 14.22 9.13 -8.71
CA ALA A 155 14.20 9.60 -7.33
C ALA A 155 14.59 8.43 -6.42
N ILE A 156 14.98 8.73 -5.19
CA ILE A 156 15.27 7.72 -4.17
C ILE A 156 14.27 7.82 -3.03
N VAL A 157 14.01 6.70 -2.37
CA VAL A 157 13.06 6.66 -1.26
C VAL A 157 13.67 7.30 -0.01
N ILE A 158 12.87 8.02 0.76
CA ILE A 158 13.25 8.47 2.10
C ILE A 158 13.45 7.22 2.99
N PRO A 159 14.62 7.05 3.65
CA PRO A 159 14.82 5.92 4.55
C PRO A 159 13.87 6.00 5.75
N ALA A 160 13.45 4.84 6.24
CA ALA A 160 12.55 4.77 7.39
C ALA A 160 13.26 4.93 8.74
N ASP A 161 14.59 4.86 8.71
CA ASP A 161 15.48 4.98 9.86
C ASP A 161 15.62 6.44 10.35
N ASP A 162 16.33 6.60 11.47
CA ASP A 162 16.57 7.90 12.09
C ASP A 162 17.26 8.91 11.15
N PRO A 163 17.08 10.23 11.36
CA PRO A 163 17.63 11.29 10.52
C PRO A 163 19.10 11.16 10.09
N PRO A 164 20.05 10.65 10.91
CA PRO A 164 21.43 10.44 10.44
C PRO A 164 21.54 9.54 9.19
N VAL A 165 20.67 8.54 9.05
CA VAL A 165 20.66 7.62 7.90
C VAL A 165 20.16 8.34 6.65
N LEU A 166 19.23 9.30 6.79
CA LEU A 166 18.79 10.16 5.69
C LEU A 166 19.98 10.87 5.04
N PHE A 167 20.87 11.47 5.83
CA PHE A 167 22.07 12.15 5.32
C PHE A 167 23.12 11.19 4.75
N GLU A 168 23.24 9.97 5.30
CA GLU A 168 24.13 8.94 4.74
C GLU A 168 23.64 8.49 3.35
N VAL A 169 22.34 8.22 3.21
CA VAL A 169 21.70 7.84 1.95
C VAL A 169 21.79 8.99 0.95
N ALA A 170 21.51 10.23 1.38
CA ALA A 170 21.65 11.41 0.53
C ALA A 170 23.08 11.54 -0.01
N ARG A 171 24.09 11.37 0.84
CA ARG A 171 25.50 11.41 0.42
C ARG A 171 25.87 10.27 -0.52
N ARG A 172 25.41 9.06 -0.23
CA ARG A 172 25.75 7.86 -1.02
C ARG A 172 25.18 7.91 -2.43
N TYR A 173 23.98 8.47 -2.59
CA TYR A 173 23.27 8.52 -3.87
C TYR A 173 23.23 9.92 -4.51
N GLY A 174 23.88 10.90 -3.90
CA GLY A 174 23.96 12.27 -4.41
C GLY A 174 22.64 13.03 -4.35
N ALA A 175 21.78 12.74 -3.38
CA ALA A 175 20.50 13.44 -3.25
C ALA A 175 20.69 14.86 -2.73
N GLU A 176 20.13 15.82 -3.46
CA GLU A 176 20.24 17.26 -3.20
C GLU A 176 19.00 17.82 -2.52
N TYR A 177 17.85 17.18 -2.71
CA TYR A 177 16.57 17.65 -2.22
C TYR A 177 15.80 16.56 -1.50
N LEU A 178 15.04 16.97 -0.49
CA LEU A 178 14.05 16.15 0.21
C LEU A 178 12.68 16.80 0.01
N ILE A 179 11.72 16.03 -0.51
CA ILE A 179 10.31 16.42 -0.53
C ILE A 179 9.62 15.66 0.59
N LEU A 180 9.19 16.38 1.62
CA LEU A 180 8.55 15.83 2.81
C LEU A 180 7.03 16.01 2.72
N GLU A 181 6.34 14.89 2.51
CA GLU A 181 4.88 14.79 2.35
C GLU A 181 4.22 14.27 3.62
N VAL A 182 2.89 14.32 3.72
CA VAL A 182 2.14 13.79 4.88
C VAL A 182 2.42 12.30 5.17
N ASP A 183 2.72 11.50 4.14
CA ASP A 183 2.98 10.05 4.26
C ASP A 183 4.45 9.71 4.59
N HIS A 184 5.24 10.69 5.04
CA HIS A 184 6.66 10.52 5.40
C HIS A 184 6.89 9.41 6.45
N PRO A 185 8.12 8.86 6.52
CA PRO A 185 8.46 7.93 7.58
C PRO A 185 8.37 8.57 8.97
N SER A 186 7.89 7.81 9.96
CA SER A 186 7.65 8.30 11.32
C SER A 186 8.88 8.90 12.01
N ALA A 187 10.09 8.55 11.56
CA ALA A 187 11.33 9.16 12.04
C ALA A 187 11.43 10.67 11.72
N LEU A 188 10.63 11.19 10.78
CA LEU A 188 10.59 12.60 10.39
C LEU A 188 9.31 13.32 10.88
N ASP A 189 8.53 12.68 11.75
CA ASP A 189 7.34 13.25 12.38
C ASP A 189 7.61 14.62 13.02
N GLY A 190 8.70 14.73 13.77
CA GLY A 190 9.10 15.97 14.44
C GLY A 190 9.44 17.08 13.44
N LEU A 191 10.11 16.72 12.34
CA LEU A 191 10.43 17.66 11.26
C LEU A 191 9.15 18.16 10.57
N TYR A 192 8.22 17.26 10.25
CA TYR A 192 6.98 17.61 9.56
C TYR A 192 6.06 18.49 10.41
N ARG A 193 6.00 18.25 11.73
CA ARG A 193 5.24 19.09 12.69
C ARG A 193 5.93 20.40 13.04
N GLY A 194 7.18 20.61 12.60
CA GLY A 194 7.99 21.78 12.97
C GLY A 194 8.49 21.76 14.42
N GLU A 195 8.42 20.61 15.08
CA GLU A 195 8.87 20.39 16.46
C GLU A 195 10.39 20.12 16.52
N GLU A 196 10.95 19.62 15.43
CA GLU A 196 12.37 19.27 15.28
C GLU A 196 12.99 20.00 14.09
N HIS A 197 14.23 20.44 14.27
CA HIS A 197 15.04 21.02 13.20
C HIS A 197 16.27 20.14 12.98
N LEU A 198 16.46 19.68 11.75
CA LEU A 198 17.61 18.86 11.39
C LEU A 198 18.73 19.73 10.79
N PRO A 199 19.89 19.86 11.45
CA PRO A 199 21.05 20.53 10.87
C PRO A 199 21.42 19.87 9.55
N GLY A 200 21.49 20.65 8.46
CA GLY A 200 21.75 20.14 7.12
C GLY A 200 20.51 20.10 6.21
N LEU A 201 19.30 20.33 6.73
CA LEU A 201 18.13 20.61 5.91
C LEU A 201 17.82 22.11 5.94
N THR A 202 17.71 22.71 4.75
CA THR A 202 17.26 24.10 4.60
C THR A 202 15.96 24.12 3.84
N LEU A 203 14.88 24.61 4.45
CA LEU A 203 13.59 24.75 3.78
C LEU A 203 13.73 25.74 2.62
N LEU A 204 13.37 25.30 1.42
CA LEU A 204 13.39 26.11 0.21
C LEU A 204 12.01 26.62 -0.17
N ASP A 205 11.02 25.75 -0.09
CA ASP A 205 9.65 26.06 -0.51
C ASP A 205 8.64 25.19 0.24
N THR A 206 7.39 25.64 0.25
CA THR A 206 6.26 24.92 0.81
C THR A 206 5.15 24.89 -0.25
N LEU A 207 4.69 23.69 -0.58
CA LEU A 207 3.56 23.44 -1.45
C LEU A 207 2.38 22.88 -0.64
N GLU A 208 1.22 22.77 -1.29
CA GLU A 208 0.08 22.05 -0.75
C GLU A 208 -0.25 20.89 -1.70
N ASP A 209 -0.52 19.71 -1.14
CA ASP A 209 -1.10 18.62 -1.92
C ASP A 209 -2.58 18.93 -2.25
N PRO A 210 -3.23 18.18 -3.16
CA PRO A 210 -4.66 18.42 -3.48
C PRO A 210 -5.63 18.24 -2.31
N LEU A 211 -5.16 17.74 -1.16
CA LEU A 211 -5.94 17.58 0.07
C LEU A 211 -5.72 18.74 1.04
N GLY A 212 -4.89 19.73 0.67
CA GLY A 212 -4.51 20.85 1.53
C GLY A 212 -3.48 20.47 2.60
N ASN A 213 -2.83 19.31 2.50
CA ASN A 213 -1.71 19.00 3.39
C ASN A 213 -0.46 19.75 2.93
N PRO A 214 0.34 20.31 3.85
CA PRO A 214 1.58 20.95 3.50
C PRO A 214 2.59 19.91 2.99
N VAL A 215 3.33 20.28 1.95
CA VAL A 215 4.47 19.54 1.42
C VAL A 215 5.69 20.45 1.49
N PHE A 216 6.74 20.00 2.17
CA PHE A 216 7.93 20.81 2.40
C PHE A 216 9.06 20.37 1.48
N ILE A 217 9.70 21.33 0.82
CA ILE A 217 10.86 21.07 -0.04
C ILE A 217 12.10 21.57 0.67
N TYR A 218 12.99 20.66 1.05
CA TYR A 218 14.26 20.98 1.68
C TYR A 218 15.43 20.77 0.72
N ARG A 219 16.42 21.65 0.80
CA ARG A 219 17.78 21.38 0.29
C ARG A 219 18.57 20.63 1.34
N ILE A 220 19.22 19.55 0.91
CA ILE A 220 20.13 18.75 1.73
C ILE A 220 21.53 19.31 1.57
N THR A 221 22.13 19.73 2.69
CA THR A 221 23.52 20.15 2.76
C THR A 221 24.32 19.03 3.40
N ILE A 222 25.14 18.36 2.60
CA ILE A 222 26.05 17.35 3.10
C ILE A 222 27.31 18.09 3.57
N SER A 223 27.49 18.24 4.88
CA SER A 223 28.78 18.69 5.42
C SER A 223 29.87 17.69 5.02
N ALA A 224 30.96 18.20 4.43
CA ALA A 224 32.14 17.42 4.07
C ALA A 224 32.79 16.75 5.29
#